data_AF-X1JZG9-F1
#
_entry.id   AF-X1JZG9-F1
#
_cell.length_a   1.000
_cell.length_b   1.000
_cell.length_c   1.000
_cell.angle_alpha   90.00
_cell.angle_beta   90.00
_cell.angle_gamma   90.00
#
_symmetry.space_group_name_H-M   'P 1'
#
loop_
_entity.id
_entity.type
_entity.pdbx_description
1 polymer ?
#
loop_
_entity_poly.entity_id
_entity_poly.type
_entity_poly.pdbx_seq_one_letter_code
_entity_poly.pdbx_strand_id
1 'polypeptide(L)'
;MAGPSEIAYFAQLKRIYEEFEIEMPLIWPRFGATIVENKILKVLNKYHFEILDLRFPELLTKELARKKMDSLFGSARSKILETFSPVEEAAVKIDRGLRDSSQASLRKALRAMDILEDKVARRLKKQNIIMQSQI
;
A
#
# COMPACT_ATOMS: atom_id res chain seq x y z
N MET A 1 35.09 2.39 -17.48
CA MET A 1 33.64 2.49 -17.15
C MET A 1 33.32 1.36 -16.18
N ALA A 2 32.64 1.62 -15.06
CA ALA A 2 32.43 0.63 -14.00
C ALA A 2 31.01 0.69 -13.43
N GLY A 3 30.42 -0.47 -13.13
CA GLY A 3 29.17 -0.59 -12.36
C GLY A 3 29.39 -0.42 -10.86
N PRO A 4 28.30 -0.34 -10.05
CA PRO A 4 28.41 -0.12 -8.59
C PRO A 4 29.33 -1.12 -7.87
N SER A 5 29.23 -2.42 -8.20
CA SER A 5 30.08 -3.45 -7.60
C SER A 5 31.54 -3.34 -8.03
N GLU A 6 31.81 -2.96 -9.28
CA GLU A 6 33.17 -2.77 -9.79
C GLU A 6 33.80 -1.52 -9.18
N ILE A 7 33.04 -0.43 -9.01
CA ILE A 7 33.50 0.78 -8.30
C ILE A 7 33.89 0.42 -6.85
N ALA A 8 33.04 -0.34 -6.15
CA ALA A 8 33.33 -0.79 -4.79
C ALA A 8 34.59 -1.67 -4.74
N TYR A 9 34.76 -2.57 -5.70
CA TYR A 9 35.95 -3.40 -5.84
C TYR A 9 37.21 -2.56 -6.08
N PHE A 10 37.18 -1.62 -7.03
CA PHE A 10 38.31 -0.73 -7.28
C PHE A 10 38.67 0.10 -6.04
N ALA A 11 37.69 0.58 -5.27
CA ALA A 11 37.95 1.29 -4.03
C ALA A 11 38.73 0.45 -3.00
N GLN A 12 38.57 -0.87 -3.01
CA GLN A 12 39.34 -1.80 -2.16
C GLN A 12 40.80 -1.96 -2.63
N LEU A 13 41.06 -1.78 -3.93
CA LEU A 13 42.39 -1.99 -4.52
C LEU A 13 43.35 -0.80 -4.37
N LYS A 14 42.90 0.35 -3.85
CA LYS A 14 43.70 1.59 -3.79
C LYS A 14 45.12 1.36 -3.25
N ARG A 15 45.26 0.61 -2.15
CA ARG A 15 46.56 0.31 -1.53
C ARG A 15 47.48 -0.54 -2.40
N ILE A 16 46.91 -1.40 -3.25
CA ILE A 16 47.69 -2.24 -4.16
C ILE A 16 48.29 -1.36 -5.27
N TYR A 17 47.52 -0.42 -5.82
CA TYR A 17 48.05 0.54 -6.79
C TYR A 17 49.20 1.38 -6.20
N GLU A 18 49.04 1.84 -4.95
CA GLU A 18 50.09 2.57 -4.21
C GLU A 18 51.36 1.74 -4.02
N GLU A 19 51.25 0.47 -3.60
CA GLU A 19 52.40 -0.43 -3.37
C GLU A 19 53.23 -0.71 -4.63
N PHE A 20 52.56 -0.85 -5.77
CA PHE A 20 53.23 -1.09 -7.06
C PHE A 20 53.65 0.21 -7.77
N GLU A 21 53.45 1.38 -7.14
CA GLU A 21 53.71 2.71 -7.72
C GLU A 21 52.99 2.93 -9.06
N ILE A 22 51.81 2.33 -9.23
CA ILE A 22 50.98 2.45 -10.44
C ILE A 22 49.88 3.46 -10.16
N GLU A 23 49.71 4.44 -11.06
CA GLU A 23 48.59 5.37 -10.98
C GLU A 23 47.26 4.64 -11.16
N MET A 24 46.36 4.82 -10.19
CA MET A 24 45.04 4.22 -10.24
C MET A 24 44.22 4.85 -11.39
N PRO A 25 43.58 4.04 -12.25
CA PRO A 25 42.83 4.58 -13.37
C PRO A 25 41.60 5.37 -12.89
N LEU A 26 41.19 6.37 -13.69
CA LEU A 26 39.96 7.11 -13.44
C LEU A 26 38.73 6.19 -13.52
N ILE A 27 38.10 5.93 -12.38
CA ILE A 27 36.89 5.10 -12.31
C ILE A 27 35.67 5.95 -12.69
N TRP A 28 35.18 5.75 -13.91
CA TRP A 28 33.97 6.43 -14.39
C TRP A 28 32.73 5.53 -14.28
N PRO A 29 31.64 5.95 -13.60
CA PRO A 29 30.40 5.17 -13.51
C PRO A 29 29.80 4.89 -14.89
N ARG A 30 29.36 3.65 -15.11
CA ARG A 30 28.61 3.31 -16.33
C ARG A 30 27.21 3.91 -16.30
N PHE A 31 26.70 4.26 -17.48
CA PHE A 31 25.31 4.68 -17.62
C PHE A 31 24.37 3.53 -17.28
N GLY A 32 23.26 3.87 -16.62
CA GLY A 32 22.17 2.96 -16.30
C GLY A 32 20.84 3.66 -16.47
N ALA A 33 19.89 2.99 -17.11
CA ALA A 33 18.53 3.48 -17.28
C ALA A 33 17.53 2.32 -17.17
N THR A 34 16.29 2.66 -16.82
CA THR A 34 15.16 1.74 -16.82
C THR A 34 14.21 2.17 -17.94
N ILE A 35 13.97 1.28 -18.89
CA ILE A 35 12.98 1.51 -19.95
C ILE A 35 11.61 1.13 -19.41
N VAL A 36 10.65 2.05 -19.53
CA VAL A 36 9.28 1.86 -19.02
C VAL A 36 8.31 1.93 -20.19
N GLU A 37 7.55 0.86 -20.40
CA GLU A 37 6.50 0.83 -21.41
C GLU A 37 5.31 1.73 -21.02
N ASN A 38 4.64 2.32 -22.01
CA ASN A 38 3.46 3.17 -21.77
C ASN A 38 2.35 2.46 -20.97
N LYS A 39 2.19 1.14 -21.14
CA LYS A 39 1.22 0.36 -20.37
C LYS A 39 1.56 0.35 -18.88
N ILE A 40 2.84 0.22 -18.54
CA ILE A 40 3.31 0.24 -17.15
C ILE A 40 3.16 1.65 -16.57
N LEU A 41 3.55 2.68 -17.33
CA LEU A 41 3.40 4.09 -16.91
C LEU A 41 1.94 4.44 -16.57
N LYS A 42 0.98 3.98 -17.39
CA LYS A 42 -0.46 4.15 -17.11
C LYS A 42 -0.90 3.50 -15.81
N VAL A 43 -0.38 2.31 -15.49
CA VAL A 43 -0.70 1.61 -14.24
C VAL A 43 -0.11 2.35 -13.04
N LEU A 44 1.17 2.75 -13.11
CA LEU A 44 1.83 3.53 -12.07
C LEU A 44 1.06 4.83 -11.77
N ASN A 45 0.68 5.58 -12.81
CA ASN A 45 -0.10 6.81 -12.67
C ASN A 45 -1.50 6.56 -12.08
N LYS A 46 -2.19 5.48 -12.50
CA LYS A 46 -3.51 5.13 -11.97
C LYS A 46 -3.49 4.93 -10.45
N TYR A 47 -2.42 4.32 -9.94
CA TYR A 47 -2.30 4.00 -8.52
C TYR A 47 -1.46 5.00 -7.72
N HIS A 48 -0.93 6.04 -8.38
CA HIS A 48 -0.05 7.08 -7.82
C HIS A 48 1.23 6.48 -7.25
N PHE A 49 1.86 5.58 -8.00
CA PHE A 49 3.15 4.98 -7.65
C PHE A 49 4.26 5.53 -8.52
N GLU A 50 5.45 5.65 -7.94
CA GLU A 50 6.67 5.98 -8.65
C GLU A 50 7.37 4.72 -9.19
N ILE A 51 8.26 4.89 -10.17
CA ILE A 51 9.05 3.77 -10.70
C ILE A 51 9.95 3.13 -9.63
N LEU A 52 10.40 3.93 -8.67
CA LEU A 52 11.26 3.48 -7.58
C LEU A 52 10.52 2.57 -6.59
N ASP A 53 9.21 2.71 -6.46
CA ASP A 53 8.40 1.87 -5.58
C ASP A 53 8.40 0.41 -6.02
N LEU A 54 8.62 0.14 -7.31
CA LEU A 54 8.72 -1.22 -7.85
C LEU A 54 9.88 -2.03 -7.25
N ARG A 55 10.84 -1.39 -6.60
CA ARG A 55 11.90 -2.08 -5.84
C ARG A 55 11.35 -2.81 -4.62
N PHE A 56 10.14 -2.44 -4.17
CA PHE A 56 9.47 -3.01 -3.00
C PHE A 56 8.05 -3.50 -3.36
N PRO A 57 7.93 -4.52 -4.23
CA PRO A 57 6.63 -4.96 -4.79
C PRO A 57 5.64 -5.42 -3.72
N GLU A 58 6.14 -5.89 -2.59
CA GLU A 58 5.32 -6.36 -1.48
C GLU A 58 4.62 -5.21 -0.74
N LEU A 59 5.27 -4.05 -0.64
CA LEU A 59 4.67 -2.84 -0.05
C LEU A 59 3.56 -2.32 -0.97
N LEU A 60 3.81 -2.29 -2.28
CA LEU A 60 2.84 -1.92 -3.30
C LEU A 60 1.58 -2.81 -3.25
N THR A 61 1.77 -4.13 -3.17
CA THR A 61 0.66 -5.09 -3.12
C THR A 61 -0.22 -4.86 -1.90
N LYS A 62 0.39 -4.55 -0.74
CA LYS A 62 -0.35 -4.26 0.49
C LYS A 62 -1.03 -2.90 0.48
N GLU A 63 -0.40 -1.86 -0.05
CA GLU A 63 -1.03 -0.55 -0.27
C GLU A 63 -2.29 -0.68 -1.12
N LEU A 64 -2.21 -1.44 -2.22
CA LEU A 64 -3.35 -1.75 -3.08
C LEU A 64 -4.43 -2.54 -2.34
N ALA A 65 -4.04 -3.56 -1.57
CA ALA A 65 -4.97 -4.35 -0.77
C ALA A 65 -5.70 -3.48 0.27
N ARG A 66 -4.99 -2.55 0.92
CA ARG A 66 -5.56 -1.60 1.88
C ARG A 66 -6.57 -0.67 1.21
N LYS A 67 -6.20 0.01 0.13
CA LYS A 67 -7.11 0.90 -0.63
C LYS A 67 -8.37 0.15 -1.07
N LYS A 68 -8.22 -1.10 -1.54
CA LYS A 68 -9.35 -1.96 -1.91
C LYS A 68 -10.24 -2.28 -0.72
N MET A 69 -9.67 -2.58 0.44
CA MET A 69 -10.43 -2.92 1.64
C MET A 69 -11.21 -1.71 2.16
N ASP A 70 -10.59 -0.54 2.22
CA ASP A 70 -11.25 0.72 2.61
C ASP A 70 -12.47 0.99 1.69
N SER A 71 -12.31 0.78 0.38
CA SER A 71 -13.43 0.91 -0.58
C SER A 71 -14.56 -0.11 -0.37
N LEU A 72 -14.21 -1.35 0.00
CA LEU A 72 -15.19 -2.42 0.24
C LEU A 72 -16.01 -2.14 1.51
N PHE A 73 -15.37 -1.72 2.59
CA PHE A 73 -16.07 -1.35 3.82
C PHE A 73 -16.93 -0.10 3.63
N GLY A 74 -16.44 0.90 2.90
CA GLY A 74 -17.24 2.05 2.49
C GLY A 74 -18.50 1.64 1.72
N SER A 75 -18.37 0.80 0.69
CA SER A 75 -19.52 0.29 -0.08
C SER A 75 -20.49 -0.53 0.77
N ALA A 76 -19.98 -1.37 1.68
CA ALA A 76 -20.82 -2.18 2.57
C ALA A 76 -21.68 -1.31 3.50
N ARG A 77 -21.11 -0.21 4.05
CA ARG A 77 -21.87 0.75 4.86
C ARG A 77 -22.99 1.41 4.07
N SER A 78 -22.72 1.87 2.85
CA SER A 78 -23.74 2.44 1.97
C SER A 78 -24.88 1.46 1.70
N LYS A 79 -24.56 0.19 1.39
CA LYS A 79 -25.58 -0.85 1.18
C LYS A 79 -26.41 -1.15 2.43
N ILE A 80 -25.79 -1.14 3.61
CA ILE A 80 -26.50 -1.33 4.88
C ILE A 80 -27.51 -0.18 5.08
N LEU A 81 -27.09 1.06 4.85
CA LEU A 81 -27.96 2.23 4.94
C LEU A 81 -29.14 2.13 3.97
N GLU A 82 -28.86 1.84 2.70
CA GLU A 82 -29.88 1.67 1.65
C GLU A 82 -30.88 0.57 1.99
N THR A 83 -30.41 -0.56 2.55
CA THR A 83 -31.26 -1.69 2.92
C THR A 83 -32.13 -1.39 4.14
N PHE A 84 -31.64 -0.60 5.10
CA PHE A 84 -32.38 -0.27 6.33
C PHE A 84 -33.42 0.84 6.14
N SER A 85 -33.23 1.75 5.18
CA SER A 85 -34.19 2.84 4.90
C SER A 85 -35.64 2.35 4.72
N PRO A 86 -35.95 1.38 3.82
CA PRO A 86 -37.32 0.91 3.64
C PRO A 86 -37.86 0.16 4.87
N VAL A 87 -36.99 -0.46 5.67
CA VAL A 87 -37.37 -1.15 6.91
C VAL A 87 -37.80 -0.14 7.98
N GLU A 88 -37.08 0.97 8.13
CA GLU A 88 -37.50 2.07 9.02
C GLU A 88 -38.84 2.65 8.57
N GLU A 89 -38.99 2.94 7.28
CA GLU A 89 -40.25 3.50 6.75
C GLU A 89 -41.44 2.57 7.01
N ALA A 90 -41.28 1.26 6.81
CA ALA A 90 -42.31 0.28 7.11
C ALA A 90 -42.61 0.19 8.62
N ALA A 91 -41.58 0.19 9.47
CA ALA A 91 -41.74 0.14 10.92
C ALA A 91 -42.48 1.37 11.46
N VAL A 92 -42.16 2.57 10.97
CA VAL A 92 -42.81 3.83 11.38
C VAL A 92 -44.27 3.89 10.96
N LYS A 93 -44.63 3.28 9.82
CA LYS A 93 -46.04 3.15 9.39
C LYS A 93 -46.86 2.27 10.31
N ILE A 94 -46.24 1.28 10.97
CA ILE A 94 -46.89 0.40 11.94
C ILE A 94 -47.01 1.11 13.29
N ASP A 95 -45.90 1.60 13.81
CA ASP A 95 -45.84 2.33 15.08
C ASP A 95 -44.69 3.34 15.05
N ARG A 96 -45.01 4.62 15.31
CA ARG A 96 -44.03 5.71 15.36
C ARG A 96 -42.95 5.48 16.42
N GLY A 97 -43.25 4.78 17.51
CA GLY A 97 -42.30 4.42 18.56
C GLY A 97 -41.21 3.44 18.10
N LEU A 98 -41.43 2.71 17.00
CA LEU A 98 -40.44 1.78 16.46
C LEU A 98 -39.29 2.46 15.70
N ARG A 99 -39.39 3.78 15.46
CA ARG A 99 -38.34 4.55 14.78
C ARG A 99 -37.00 4.43 15.49
N ASP A 100 -37.00 4.67 16.80
CA ASP A 100 -35.79 4.65 17.62
C ASP A 100 -35.18 3.25 17.70
N SER A 101 -36.03 2.22 17.71
CA SER A 101 -35.61 0.81 17.69
C SER A 101 -34.95 0.41 16.35
N SER A 102 -35.53 0.84 15.23
CA SER A 102 -34.96 0.62 13.89
C SER A 102 -33.61 1.33 13.75
N GLN A 103 -33.55 2.61 14.14
CA GLN A 103 -32.33 3.40 14.15
C GLN A 103 -31.25 2.82 15.08
N ALA A 104 -31.63 2.27 16.24
CA ALA A 104 -30.70 1.58 17.14
C ALA A 104 -30.13 0.31 16.50
N SER A 105 -30.94 -0.43 15.74
CA SER A 105 -30.52 -1.64 15.02
C SER A 105 -29.56 -1.31 13.88
N LEU A 106 -29.85 -0.27 13.10
CA LEU A 106 -28.94 0.26 12.07
C LEU A 106 -27.59 0.67 12.68
N ARG A 107 -27.60 1.44 13.78
CA ARG A 107 -26.37 1.84 14.47
C ARG A 107 -25.53 0.64 14.94
N LYS A 108 -26.18 -0.43 15.42
CA LYS A 108 -25.48 -1.68 15.77
C LYS A 108 -24.80 -2.34 14.57
N ALA A 109 -25.49 -2.40 13.43
CA ALA A 109 -24.93 -2.98 12.20
C ALA A 109 -23.72 -2.20 11.69
N LEU A 110 -23.82 -0.87 11.63
CA LEU A 110 -22.70 0.00 11.25
C LEU A 110 -21.52 -0.15 12.20
N ARG A 111 -21.77 -0.15 13.51
CA ARG A 111 -20.72 -0.35 14.52
C ARG A 111 -20.01 -1.71 14.38
N ALA A 112 -20.74 -2.76 14.02
CA ALA A 112 -20.14 -4.06 13.77
C ALA A 112 -19.20 -4.04 12.55
N MET A 113 -19.54 -3.26 11.51
CA MET A 113 -18.65 -3.03 10.36
C MET A 113 -17.39 -2.26 10.76
N ASP A 114 -17.51 -1.21 11.57
CA ASP A 114 -16.35 -0.41 12.02
C ASP A 114 -15.38 -1.26 12.86
N ILE A 115 -15.90 -2.08 13.77
CA ILE A 115 -15.08 -3.00 14.58
C ILE A 115 -14.33 -4.01 13.69
N LEU A 116 -14.98 -4.48 12.61
CA LEU A 116 -14.36 -5.41 11.68
C LEU A 116 -13.26 -4.73 10.85
N GLU A 117 -13.52 -3.53 10.34
CA GLU A 117 -12.55 -2.71 9.60
C GLU A 117 -11.30 -2.44 10.47
N ASP A 118 -11.49 -2.02 11.73
CA ASP A 118 -10.39 -1.79 12.66
C ASP A 118 -9.54 -3.05 12.93
N LYS A 119 -10.17 -4.23 13.00
CA LYS A 119 -9.46 -5.51 13.17
C LYS A 119 -8.64 -5.84 11.94
N VAL A 120 -9.19 -5.62 10.74
CA VAL A 120 -8.50 -5.85 9.47
C VAL A 120 -7.32 -4.88 9.32
N ALA A 121 -7.54 -3.58 9.56
CA ALA A 121 -6.51 -2.54 9.49
C ALA A 121 -5.33 -2.82 10.44
N ARG A 122 -5.61 -3.24 11.68
CA ARG A 122 -4.58 -3.64 12.65
C ARG A 122 -3.73 -4.82 12.16
N ARG A 123 -4.34 -5.84 11.56
CA ARG A 123 -3.62 -7.01 11.02
C ARG A 123 -2.75 -6.63 9.82
N LEU A 124 -3.28 -5.80 8.90
CA LEU A 124 -2.51 -5.28 7.77
C LEU A 124 -1.28 -4.46 8.23
N LYS A 125 -1.45 -3.59 9.24
CA LYS A 125 -0.35 -2.79 9.80
C LYS A 125 0.72 -3.66 10.47
N LYS A 126 0.33 -4.65 11.28
CA LYS A 126 1.28 -5.58 11.93
C LYS A 126 2.10 -6.36 10.89
N GLN A 127 1.47 -6.80 9.82
CA GLN A 127 2.16 -7.50 8.73
C GLN A 127 3.15 -6.59 7.98
N ASN A 128 2.86 -5.29 7.86
CA ASN A 128 3.78 -4.30 7.28
C ASN A 128 5.05 -4.11 8.12
N ILE A 129 4.89 -3.97 9.44
CA ILE A 129 6.03 -3.76 10.35
C ILE A 129 6.97 -4.99 10.35
N ILE A 130 6.41 -6.20 10.37
CA ILE A 130 7.21 -7.44 10.34
C ILE A 130 8.07 -7.53 9.08
N MET A 131 7.52 -7.19 7.91
CA MET A 131 8.28 -7.20 6.65
C MET A 131 9.36 -6.13 6.61
N GLN A 132 9.10 -4.93 7.14
CA GLN A 132 10.10 -3.87 7.20
C GLN A 132 11.26 -4.21 8.14
N SER A 133 11.05 -5.06 9.15
CA SER A 133 12.11 -5.54 10.05
C SER A 133 12.92 -6.72 9.52
N GLN A 134 12.54 -7.30 8.38
CA GLN A 134 13.20 -8.45 7.75
C GLN A 134 14.06 -8.06 6.53
N ILE A 135 14.15 -6.76 6.23
CA ILE A 135 15.01 -6.14 5.21
C ILE A 135 16.06 -5.33 5.95
#